data_AF-A0A1H2LWB0-F1
#
_entry.id   AF-A0A1H2LWB0-F1
#
_cell.length_a   1.000
_cell.length_b   1.000
_cell.length_c   1.000
_cell.angle_alpha   90.00
_cell.angle_beta   90.00
_cell.angle_gamma   90.00
#
_symmetry.space_group_name_H-M   'P 1'
#
loop_
_entity.id
_entity.type
_entity.pdbx_description
1 polymer ?
#
loop_
_entity_poly.entity_id
_entity_poly.type
_entity_poly.pdbx_seq_one_letter_code
_entity_poly.pdbx_strand_id
1 'polypeptide(L)' 'MSESAGSEQTDAPEAPHTGDQRVDDALRGVAGLDRTPVDEHAELLADAHGALQEVLRHPTEPQP' A
#
# COMPACT_ATOMS: atom_id res chain seq x y z
N MET A 1 29.00 22.92 17.84
CA MET A 1 27.58 22.60 17.67
C MET A 1 27.34 22.54 16.17
N SER A 2 27.35 21.34 15.60
CA SER A 2 27.05 21.14 14.17
C SER A 2 25.78 20.32 14.13
N GLU A 3 24.66 21.01 13.90
CA GLU A 3 23.38 20.39 13.63
C GLU A 3 23.44 19.84 12.19
N SER A 4 23.70 18.55 12.07
CA SER A 4 23.52 17.82 10.81
C SER A 4 22.03 17.80 10.50
N ALA A 5 21.65 18.43 9.40
CA ALA A 5 20.28 18.44 8.88
C ALA A 5 19.74 17.01 8.81
N GLY A 6 18.78 16.71 9.69
CA GLY A 6 17.99 15.49 9.60
C GLY A 6 17.24 15.54 8.28
N SER A 7 17.58 14.63 7.37
CA SER A 7 16.68 14.31 6.28
C SER A 7 15.47 13.68 6.94
N GLU A 8 14.39 14.45 7.07
CA GLU A 8 13.06 13.92 7.38
C GLU A 8 12.64 13.06 6.19
N GLN A 9 13.25 11.89 6.04
CA GLN A 9 12.69 10.77 5.31
C GLN A 9 11.38 10.49 6.05
N THR A 10 10.29 11.01 5.52
CA THR A 10 8.95 10.68 5.96
C THR A 10 8.86 9.15 5.84
N ASP A 11 8.94 8.47 6.98
CA ASP A 11 8.76 7.03 7.12
C ASP A 11 7.27 6.78 6.85
N ALA A 12 6.91 6.68 5.57
CA ALA A 12 5.59 6.21 5.22
C ALA A 12 5.54 4.75 5.71
N PRO A 13 4.51 4.37 6.48
CA PRO A 13 4.43 3.02 7.02
C PRO A 13 4.49 2.02 5.87
N GLU A 14 5.51 1.16 5.89
CA GLU A 14 5.66 0.11 4.90
C GLU A 14 4.43 -0.80 4.94
N ALA A 15 3.86 -1.09 3.76
CA ALA A 15 2.70 -1.97 3.68
C ALA A 15 3.08 -3.36 4.21
N PRO A 16 2.22 -4.01 5.01
CA PRO A 16 2.51 -5.35 5.53
C PRO A 16 2.66 -6.35 4.37
N HIS A 17 3.75 -7.12 4.40
CA HIS A 17 3.94 -8.24 3.49
C HIS A 17 3.06 -9.43 3.91
N THR A 18 2.08 -9.76 3.07
CA THR A 18 1.09 -10.82 3.31
C THR A 18 1.50 -12.17 2.74
N GLY A 19 2.53 -12.20 1.90
CA GLY A 19 3.00 -13.40 1.20
C GLY A 19 2.24 -13.73 -0.09
N ASP A 20 1.12 -13.04 -0.37
CA ASP A 20 0.50 -13.01 -1.70
C ASP A 20 0.89 -11.70 -2.38
N GLN A 21 1.69 -11.81 -3.45
CA GLN A 21 2.19 -10.65 -4.20
C GLN A 21 1.03 -9.78 -4.73
N ARG A 22 -0.11 -10.37 -5.08
CA ARG A 22 -1.27 -9.63 -5.57
C ARG A 22 -1.93 -8.79 -4.47
N VAL A 23 -1.93 -9.30 -3.24
CA VAL A 23 -2.41 -8.56 -2.06
C VAL A 23 -1.43 -7.44 -1.71
N ASP A 24 -0.13 -7.74 -1.73
CA ASP A 24 0.91 -6.74 -1.45
C ASP A 24 0.93 -5.60 -2.49
N ASP A 25 0.72 -5.90 -3.77
CA ASP A 25 0.58 -4.88 -4.82
C ASP A 25 -0.68 -4.02 -4.61
N ALA A 26 -1.83 -4.62 -4.25
CA ALA A 26 -3.05 -3.88 -3.96
C ALA A 26 -2.90 -2.94 -2.74
N LEU A 27 -2.19 -3.38 -1.70
CA LEU A 27 -1.97 -2.59 -0.47
C LEU A 27 -0.92 -1.50 -0.65
N ARG A 28 0.00 -1.62 -1.61
CA ARG A 28 1.03 -0.60 -1.87
C ARG A 28 0.42 0.76 -2.26
N GLY A 29 -0.69 0.76 -2.98
CA GLY A 29 -1.41 2.00 -3.33
C GLY A 29 -1.98 2.73 -2.11
N VAL A 30 -2.36 1.98 -1.06
CA VAL A 30 -2.92 2.52 0.19
C VAL A 30 -1.83 3.13 1.07
N ALA A 31 -0.62 2.56 1.08
CA ALA A 31 0.49 3.05 1.89
C ALA A 31 0.96 4.48 1.53
N GLY A 32 0.65 4.96 0.33
CA GLY A 32 0.99 6.32 -0.13
C GLY A 32 -0.07 7.38 0.16
N LEU A 33 -1.21 7.02 0.78
CA LEU A 33 -2.35 7.93 0.96
C LEU A 33 -2.00 9.18 1.78
N ASP A 34 -1.03 9.14 2.69
CA ASP A 34 -0.61 10.30 3.48
C ASP A 34 -0.03 11.44 2.61
N ARG A 35 0.46 11.10 1.40
CA ARG A 35 1.06 12.03 0.44
C ARG A 35 0.13 12.39 -0.72
N THR A 36 -1.02 11.74 -0.80
CA THR A 36 -2.01 11.97 -1.86
C THR A 36 -3.04 13.00 -1.41
N PRO A 37 -3.51 13.90 -2.30
CA PRO A 37 -4.67 14.74 -2.04
C PRO A 37 -5.89 13.94 -1.58
N VAL A 38 -6.62 14.44 -0.58
CA VAL A 38 -7.78 13.75 0.02
C VAL A 38 -8.87 13.44 -1.02
N ASP A 39 -9.05 14.32 -2.01
CA ASP A 39 -10.03 14.12 -3.09
C ASP A 39 -9.73 12.88 -3.96
N GLU A 40 -8.47 12.43 -4.01
CA GLU A 40 -8.03 11.25 -4.75
C GLU A 40 -8.04 9.96 -3.90
N HIS A 41 -8.19 10.08 -2.57
CA HIS A 41 -8.17 8.92 -1.66
C HIS A 41 -9.28 7.92 -1.99
N ALA A 42 -10.46 8.42 -2.37
CA ALA A 42 -11.60 7.58 -2.68
C ALA A 42 -11.33 6.66 -3.88
N GLU A 43 -10.64 7.17 -4.90
CA GLU A 43 -10.29 6.40 -6.09
C GLU A 43 -9.23 5.33 -5.77
N LEU A 44 -8.18 5.71 -5.05
CA LEU A 44 -7.12 4.78 -4.62
C LEU A 44 -7.66 3.66 -3.73
N LEU A 45 -8.55 3.97 -2.78
CA LEU A 45 -9.18 2.97 -1.93
C LEU A 45 -10.13 2.06 -2.73
N ALA A 46 -10.84 2.59 -3.71
CA ALA A 46 -11.72 1.81 -4.57
C ALA A 46 -10.91 0.83 -5.45
N ASP A 47 -9.79 1.27 -6.01
CA ASP A 47 -8.90 0.43 -6.82
C ASP A 47 -8.28 -0.70 -5.99
N ALA A 48 -7.69 -0.38 -4.84
CA ALA A 48 -7.13 -1.36 -3.92
C ALA A 48 -8.19 -2.38 -3.46
N HIS A 49 -9.40 -1.91 -3.14
CA HIS A 49 -10.51 -2.79 -2.78
C HIS A 49 -10.95 -3.68 -3.95
N GLY A 50 -11.01 -3.16 -5.17
CA GLY A 50 -11.31 -3.93 -6.38
C GLY A 50 -10.29 -5.03 -6.63
N ALA A 51 -9.00 -4.70 -6.54
CA ALA A 51 -7.91 -5.68 -6.68
C ALA A 51 -8.00 -6.77 -5.61
N LEU A 52 -8.26 -6.41 -4.35
CA LEU A 52 -8.46 -7.38 -3.28
C LEU A 52 -9.69 -8.27 -3.50
N GLN A 53 -10.80 -7.71 -4.02
CA GLN A 53 -11.97 -8.51 -4.37
C GLN A 53 -11.66 -9.56 -5.44
N GLU A 54 -10.89 -9.20 -6.46
CA GLU A 54 -10.49 -10.14 -7.52
C GLU A 54 -9.59 -11.25 -6.97
N VAL A 55 -8.64 -10.91 -6.09
CA VAL A 55 -7.81 -11.91 -5.41
C VAL A 55 -8.65 -12.86 -4.57
N LEU A 56 -9.65 -12.35 -3.85
CA LEU A 56 -10.53 -13.16 -3.00
C LEU A 56 -11.55 -13.99 -3.81
N ARG A 57 -11.94 -13.53 -5.01
CA ARG A 57 -12.78 -14.29 -5.96
C ARG A 57 -12.00 -15.41 -6.64
N HIS A 58 -10.71 -15.19 -6.86
CA HIS A 58 -9.79 -16.14 -7.47
C HIS A 58 -8.58 -16.39 -6.56
N PRO A 59 -8.79 -17.05 -5.41
CA PRO A 59 -7.70 -17.44 -4.54
C PRO A 59 -6.84 -18.43 -5.33
N THR A 60 -5.61 -18.04 -5.66
CA THR A 60 -4.63 -18.99 -6.18
C THR A 60 -4.35 -19.95 -5.04
N GLU A 61 -4.39 -21.26 -5.30
CA GLU A 61 -4.06 -22.24 -4.28
C GLU A 61 -2.70 -21.89 -3.65
N PRO A 62 -2.55 -22.00 -2.32
CA PRO A 62 -1.28 -21.76 -1.67
C PRO A 62 -0.24 -22.68 -2.32
N GLN A 63 0.80 -22.08 -2.92
CA GLN A 63 1.89 -22.88 -3.48
C GLN A 63 2.58 -23.66 -2.35
N PRO A 64 2.87 -24.96 -2.56
CA PRO A 64 3.36 -25.87 -1.53
C PRO A 64 4.74 -25.52 -0.99
#